data_AF-A0A2G8JGM5-F1
#
_entry.id   AF-A0A2G8JGM5-F1
#
_cell.length_a   1.000
_cell.length_b   1.000
_cell.length_c   1.000
_cell.angle_alpha   90.00
_cell.angle_beta   90.00
_cell.angle_gamma   90.00
#
_symmetry.space_group_name_H-M   'P 1'
#
loop_
_entity.id
_entity.type
_entity.pdbx_description
1 polymer ?
#
loop_
_entity_poly.entity_id
_entity_poly.type
_entity_poly.pdbx_seq_one_letter_code
_entity_poly.pdbx_strand_id
1 'polypeptide(L)'
;MAHRLQLGGTACLVCRSTVPFQLQRPLTFRFVGTPLEKDDVHLIMEYKTGEVWGKYKTPRANRFIVHSDSSNPMLESLDEFREELGAFKPQAVVIGGLQMMDNFPFREEERQSRLLELQKLMVGLSPDIKTHFEFASFAEEQMLRDLLQYIIPYSNSIGMNEQELPNLYSLLNYGNVSLLADPYPRTATILDQMRFVFNSLRNGPNAEGEKRLSRLHVHTLAFQAIMTAKDSGWKNTMSATAKAALTANRYVCGTSKVDVTKSRIIMDESFSISEEAGSERMPFRNDRPVSCWDEGEVAICVAPVLVCTDINMTAGGGDNVSSAGLVLQI
;
A
#
# COMPACT_ATOMS: atom_id res chain seq x y z
N MET A 1 -0.85 3.34 8.49
CA MET A 1 -2.19 3.51 7.85
C MET A 1 -3.31 4.08 8.74
N ALA A 2 -3.69 3.45 9.86
CA ALA A 2 -4.88 3.83 10.66
C ALA A 2 -4.98 5.32 11.03
N HIS A 3 -3.85 5.95 11.38
CA HIS A 3 -3.81 7.40 11.64
C HIS A 3 -4.34 8.25 10.48
N ARG A 4 -3.99 7.91 9.24
CA ARG A 4 -4.46 8.64 8.06
C ARG A 4 -5.95 8.41 7.79
N LEU A 5 -6.44 7.19 8.00
CA LEU A 5 -7.87 6.89 7.91
C LEU A 5 -8.66 7.73 8.93
N GLN A 6 -8.15 7.82 10.15
CA GLN A 6 -8.79 8.63 11.20
C GLN A 6 -8.81 10.13 10.89
N LEU A 7 -7.73 10.69 10.32
CA LEU A 7 -7.74 12.06 9.81
C LEU A 7 -8.78 12.28 8.69
N GLY A 8 -9.21 11.21 8.04
CA GLY A 8 -10.31 11.19 7.08
C GLY A 8 -11.71 11.07 7.69
N GLY A 9 -11.83 11.03 9.03
CA GLY A 9 -13.10 10.89 9.75
C GLY A 9 -13.49 9.45 10.07
N THR A 10 -12.60 8.48 9.86
CA THR A 10 -12.88 7.05 10.09
C THR A 10 -12.59 6.65 11.54
N ALA A 11 -13.49 5.89 12.17
CA ALA A 11 -13.17 5.19 13.41
C ALA A 11 -12.22 4.02 13.12
N CYS A 12 -11.23 3.76 13.97
CA CYS A 12 -10.21 2.75 13.72
C CYS A 12 -10.09 1.78 14.89
N LEU A 13 -10.27 0.50 14.61
CA LEU A 13 -9.85 -0.60 15.48
C LEU A 13 -8.40 -0.96 15.13
N VAL A 14 -7.52 -0.99 16.12
CA VAL A 14 -6.09 -1.23 15.93
C VAL A 14 -5.60 -2.22 16.96
N CYS A 15 -4.71 -3.13 16.55
CA CYS A 15 -4.00 -4.03 17.45
C CYS A 15 -3.18 -3.25 18.49
N ARG A 16 -2.70 -3.97 19.51
CA ARG A 16 -2.07 -3.39 20.70
C ARG A 16 -0.98 -2.37 20.38
N SER A 17 -0.84 -1.42 21.28
CA SER A 17 0.26 -0.45 21.30
C SER A 17 0.60 -0.13 22.76
N THR A 18 1.62 0.69 23.00
CA THR A 18 1.96 1.13 24.35
C THR A 18 0.91 2.07 24.91
N VAL A 19 0.74 2.08 26.24
CA VAL A 19 -0.23 2.98 26.90
C VAL A 19 0.02 4.45 26.58
N PRO A 20 1.26 4.98 26.59
CA PRO A 20 1.51 6.36 26.18
C PRO A 20 1.06 6.66 24.75
N PHE A 21 1.29 5.73 23.80
CA PHE A 21 0.83 5.89 22.43
C PHE A 21 -0.70 5.91 22.35
N GLN A 22 -1.38 5.01 23.06
CA GLN A 22 -2.85 4.94 23.08
C GLN A 22 -3.48 6.23 23.61
N LEU A 23 -2.93 6.80 24.69
CA LEU A 23 -3.43 8.03 25.32
C LEU A 23 -3.27 9.29 24.45
N GLN A 24 -2.34 9.28 23.49
CA GLN A 24 -2.16 10.39 22.54
C GLN A 24 -3.11 10.33 21.33
N ARG A 25 -3.97 9.30 21.24
CA ARG A 25 -4.90 9.12 20.13
C ARG A 25 -6.30 9.62 20.47
N PRO A 26 -7.05 10.11 19.46
CA PRO A 26 -8.44 10.52 19.68
C PRO A 26 -9.33 9.31 19.99
N LEU A 27 -10.48 9.55 20.64
CA LEU A 27 -11.46 8.53 21.04
C LEU A 27 -12.01 7.67 19.90
N THR A 28 -11.82 8.11 18.65
CA THR A 28 -12.16 7.32 17.46
C THR A 28 -11.20 6.15 17.24
N PHE A 29 -10.10 6.04 17.98
CA PHE A 29 -9.26 4.86 18.06
C PHE A 29 -9.74 3.92 19.16
N ARG A 30 -9.90 2.65 18.81
CA ARG A 30 -10.08 1.54 19.75
C ARG A 30 -8.90 0.60 19.62
N PHE A 31 -8.25 0.33 20.74
CA PHE A 31 -7.14 -0.61 20.82
C PHE A 31 -7.59 -1.94 21.39
N VAL A 32 -7.02 -3.03 20.90
CA VAL A 32 -7.28 -4.41 21.36
C VAL A 32 -5.98 -5.11 21.72
N GLY A 33 -6.09 -6.15 22.53
CA GLY A 33 -4.94 -6.90 23.04
C GLY A 33 -4.27 -6.22 24.23
N THR A 34 -3.38 -6.96 24.89
CA THR A 34 -2.65 -6.48 26.06
C THR A 34 -1.69 -5.34 25.64
N PRO A 35 -1.72 -4.16 26.27
CA PRO A 35 -0.79 -3.08 25.96
C PRO A 35 0.66 -3.50 26.15
N LEU A 36 1.53 -3.02 25.26
CA LEU A 36 2.97 -3.25 25.37
C LEU A 36 3.56 -2.43 26.52
N GLU A 37 4.46 -3.03 27.31
CA GLU A 37 5.18 -2.34 28.39
C GLU A 37 6.18 -1.30 27.85
N LYS A 38 6.77 -1.58 26.68
CA LYS A 38 7.77 -0.74 26.01
C LYS A 38 7.46 -0.63 24.54
N ASP A 39 7.83 0.51 23.94
CA ASP A 39 7.69 0.70 22.50
C ASP A 39 8.70 -0.17 21.75
N ASP A 40 8.24 -0.81 20.66
CA ASP A 40 9.14 -1.37 19.66
C ASP A 40 9.82 -0.21 18.91
N VAL A 41 11.14 -0.11 19.03
CA VAL A 41 11.89 1.01 18.47
C VAL A 41 12.33 0.68 17.04
N HIS A 42 11.88 1.50 16.10
CA HIS A 42 12.28 1.46 14.70
C HIS A 42 13.11 2.71 14.40
N LEU A 43 14.38 2.53 14.06
CA LEU A 43 15.29 3.59 13.64
C LEU A 43 15.15 3.80 12.13
N ILE A 44 14.60 4.95 11.77
CA ILE A 44 14.43 5.38 10.39
C ILE A 44 15.51 6.41 10.09
N MET A 45 16.53 6.00 9.35
CA MET A 45 17.64 6.87 8.94
C MET A 45 17.36 7.41 7.55
N GLU A 46 16.86 8.65 7.50
CA GLU A 46 16.57 9.34 6.25
C GLU A 46 17.81 10.06 5.70
N TYR A 47 17.92 10.12 4.38
CA TYR A 47 18.95 10.86 3.67
C TYR A 47 18.36 11.58 2.46
N LYS A 48 18.86 12.76 2.15
CA LYS A 48 18.40 13.61 1.05
C LYS A 48 19.12 13.29 -0.24
N THR A 49 18.58 13.74 -1.37
CA THR A 49 19.29 13.67 -2.66
C THR A 49 20.57 14.51 -2.62
N GLY A 50 21.70 13.92 -3.02
CA GLY A 50 22.97 14.63 -3.11
C GLY A 50 23.67 14.87 -1.77
N GLU A 51 23.16 14.29 -0.68
CA GLU A 51 23.79 14.31 0.63
C GLU A 51 25.12 13.56 0.61
N VAL A 52 26.13 14.10 1.28
CA VAL A 52 27.51 13.60 1.26
C VAL A 52 27.94 13.15 2.65
N TRP A 53 28.44 11.91 2.74
CA TRP A 53 29.10 11.39 3.93
C TRP A 53 30.45 10.78 3.56
N GLY A 54 31.54 11.49 3.86
CA GLY A 54 32.88 11.11 3.42
C GLY A 54 32.98 11.07 1.89
N LYS A 55 33.25 9.88 1.32
CA LYS A 55 33.32 9.66 -0.13
C LYS A 55 31.98 9.30 -0.78
N TYR A 56 30.93 9.10 0.01
CA TYR A 56 29.63 8.66 -0.48
C TYR A 56 28.75 9.86 -0.75
N LYS A 57 28.04 9.83 -1.89
CA LYS A 57 27.02 10.81 -2.26
C LYS A 57 25.75 10.07 -2.66
N THR A 58 24.62 10.45 -2.09
CA THR A 58 23.34 9.76 -2.34
C THR A 58 22.75 10.20 -3.70
N PRO A 59 22.24 9.25 -4.51
CA PRO A 59 21.65 9.58 -5.82
C PRO A 59 20.19 10.05 -5.71
N ARG A 60 19.52 9.76 -4.58
CA ARG A 60 18.11 10.09 -4.32
C ARG A 60 17.87 10.25 -2.83
N ALA A 61 16.79 10.95 -2.48
CA ALA A 61 16.26 10.97 -1.13
C ALA A 61 15.53 9.65 -0.84
N ASN A 62 15.87 9.00 0.26
CA ASN A 62 15.25 7.75 0.70
C ASN A 62 15.58 7.51 2.19
N ARG A 63 15.23 6.32 2.69
CA ARG A 63 15.49 5.92 4.08
C ARG A 63 16.09 4.53 4.15
N PHE A 64 16.81 4.26 5.23
CA PHE A 64 17.19 2.92 5.68
C PHE A 64 16.55 2.67 7.05
N ILE A 65 15.92 1.51 7.24
CA ILE A 65 15.15 1.19 8.44
C ILE A 65 15.85 0.05 9.16
N VAL A 66 16.08 0.23 10.46
CA VAL A 66 16.54 -0.81 11.38
C VAL A 66 15.53 -0.92 12.51
N HIS A 67 15.13 -2.12 12.88
CA HIS A 67 14.21 -2.33 13.99
C HIS A 67 14.70 -3.44 14.90
N SER A 68 14.31 -3.37 16.16
CA SER A 68 14.39 -4.47 17.12
C SER A 68 12.98 -4.72 17.62
N ASP A 69 12.23 -5.48 16.83
CA ASP A 69 10.80 -5.68 17.02
C ASP A 69 10.52 -7.17 17.09
N SER A 70 10.16 -7.64 18.28
CA SER A 70 9.83 -9.05 18.53
C SER A 70 8.32 -9.30 18.59
N SER A 71 7.52 -8.25 18.49
CA SER A 71 6.08 -8.28 18.77
C SER A 71 5.25 -8.27 17.48
N ASN A 72 5.53 -7.33 16.56
CA ASN A 72 4.77 -7.22 15.31
C ASN A 72 4.90 -8.44 14.38
N PRO A 73 6.07 -9.09 14.23
CA PRO A 73 6.19 -10.31 13.41
C PRO A 73 5.30 -11.47 13.90
N MET A 74 5.00 -11.49 15.20
CA MET A 74 4.27 -12.57 15.86
C MET A 74 2.75 -12.46 15.75
N LEU A 75 2.23 -11.29 15.33
CA LEU A 75 0.79 -11.00 15.24
C LEU A 75 0.02 -11.32 16.53
N GLU A 76 0.62 -11.06 17.70
CA GLU A 76 0.12 -11.59 19.00
C GLU A 76 -1.29 -11.11 19.37
N SER A 77 -1.76 -9.98 18.85
CA SER A 77 -3.11 -9.45 19.13
C SER A 77 -4.17 -9.84 18.08
N LEU A 78 -3.88 -10.83 17.25
CA LEU A 78 -4.78 -11.24 16.17
C LEU A 78 -6.09 -11.82 16.70
N ASP A 79 -6.05 -12.57 17.80
CA ASP A 79 -7.24 -13.20 18.39
C ASP A 79 -8.15 -12.15 19.04
N GLU A 80 -7.62 -11.24 19.85
CA GLU A 80 -8.40 -10.15 20.43
C GLU A 80 -8.94 -9.19 19.35
N PHE A 81 -8.18 -8.99 18.27
CA PHE A 81 -8.68 -8.27 17.10
C PHE A 81 -9.86 -9.00 16.47
N ARG A 82 -9.76 -10.31 16.25
CA ARG A 82 -10.83 -11.16 15.72
C ARG A 82 -12.11 -11.08 16.56
N GLU A 83 -11.99 -11.18 17.88
CA GLU A 83 -13.12 -11.11 18.81
C GLU A 83 -13.84 -9.75 18.75
N GLU A 84 -13.09 -8.67 18.56
CA GLU A 84 -13.64 -7.32 18.57
C GLU A 84 -14.28 -6.89 17.24
N LEU A 85 -13.97 -7.58 16.12
CA LEU A 85 -14.53 -7.26 14.80
C LEU A 85 -16.06 -7.26 14.79
N GLY A 86 -16.68 -8.21 15.50
CA GLY A 86 -18.15 -8.35 15.53
C GLY A 86 -18.85 -7.16 16.18
N ALA A 87 -18.29 -6.61 17.26
CA ALA A 87 -18.83 -5.42 17.92
C ALA A 87 -18.45 -4.13 17.18
N PHE A 88 -17.26 -4.08 16.58
CA PHE A 88 -16.78 -2.92 15.83
C PHE A 88 -17.50 -2.72 14.48
N LYS A 89 -17.92 -3.81 13.81
CA LYS A 89 -18.63 -3.82 12.52
C LYS A 89 -17.92 -2.99 11.43
N PRO A 90 -16.66 -3.31 11.07
CA PRO A 90 -15.90 -2.53 10.12
C PRO A 90 -16.49 -2.60 8.71
N GLN A 91 -16.35 -1.52 7.95
CA GLN A 91 -16.59 -1.52 6.49
C GLN A 91 -15.41 -2.12 5.72
N ALA A 92 -14.21 -2.04 6.29
CA ALA A 92 -13.00 -2.60 5.71
C ALA A 92 -12.02 -3.05 6.80
N VAL A 93 -11.24 -4.08 6.49
CA VAL A 93 -10.09 -4.55 7.26
C VAL A 93 -8.82 -4.30 6.44
N VAL A 94 -7.83 -3.67 7.06
CA VAL A 94 -6.55 -3.33 6.44
C VAL A 94 -5.47 -4.21 7.06
N ILE A 95 -4.77 -4.95 6.21
CA ILE A 95 -3.63 -5.80 6.56
C ILE A 95 -2.38 -5.12 6.02
N GLY A 96 -1.37 -4.97 6.87
CA GLY A 96 -0.07 -4.40 6.51
C GLY A 96 0.95 -4.71 7.60
N GLY A 97 2.20 -4.32 7.40
CA GLY A 97 3.25 -4.59 8.37
C GLY A 97 3.83 -6.00 8.29
N LEU A 98 3.40 -6.85 7.34
CA LEU A 98 3.90 -8.22 7.21
C LEU A 98 5.38 -8.28 6.79
N GLN A 99 5.96 -7.20 6.26
CA GLN A 99 7.41 -7.09 6.03
C GLN A 99 8.23 -7.25 7.31
N MET A 100 7.63 -7.07 8.49
CA MET A 100 8.28 -7.34 9.76
C MET A 100 8.60 -8.83 9.96
N MET A 101 7.91 -9.72 9.24
CA MET A 101 8.14 -11.17 9.26
C MET A 101 9.30 -11.59 8.35
N ASP A 102 9.79 -10.69 7.51
CA ASP A 102 10.90 -10.93 6.58
C ASP A 102 12.24 -10.94 7.34
N ASN A 103 13.03 -12.00 7.14
CA ASN A 103 14.25 -12.34 7.87
C ASN A 103 14.11 -12.40 9.40
N PHE A 104 12.88 -12.50 9.92
CA PHE A 104 12.66 -12.68 11.34
C PHE A 104 12.99 -14.12 11.75
N PRO A 105 13.70 -14.35 12.88
CA PRO A 105 14.17 -15.67 13.29
C PRO A 105 13.04 -16.51 13.92
N PHE A 106 12.03 -16.84 13.12
CA PHE A 106 10.95 -17.75 13.50
C PHE A 106 11.49 -19.15 13.82
N ARG A 107 10.79 -19.85 14.72
CA ARG A 107 10.93 -21.31 14.82
C ARG A 107 10.33 -21.96 13.58
N GLU A 108 10.71 -23.21 13.31
CA GLU A 108 10.13 -23.98 12.20
C GLU A 108 8.60 -23.92 12.23
N GLU A 109 8.00 -23.70 11.06
CA GLU A 109 6.54 -23.57 10.82
C GLU A 109 5.82 -22.40 11.52
N GLU A 110 6.47 -21.67 12.44
CA GLU A 110 5.85 -20.61 13.22
C GLU A 110 5.34 -19.47 12.32
N ARG A 111 6.14 -19.03 11.35
CA ARG A 111 5.75 -18.00 10.36
C ARG A 111 4.48 -18.41 9.61
N GLN A 112 4.46 -19.63 9.09
CA GLN A 112 3.35 -20.19 8.32
C GLN A 112 2.10 -20.34 9.18
N SER A 113 2.25 -20.79 10.43
CA SER A 113 1.17 -20.87 11.40
C SER A 113 0.52 -19.50 11.66
N ARG A 114 1.33 -18.44 11.83
CA ARG A 114 0.81 -17.06 11.99
C ARG A 114 0.08 -16.56 10.75
N LEU A 115 0.63 -16.78 9.56
CA LEU A 115 -0.02 -16.40 8.30
C LEU A 115 -1.32 -17.18 8.06
N LEU A 116 -1.36 -18.45 8.44
CA LEU A 116 -2.57 -19.28 8.39
C LEU A 116 -3.67 -18.77 9.33
N GLU A 117 -3.33 -18.32 10.55
CA GLU A 117 -4.31 -17.71 11.44
C GLU A 117 -4.85 -16.38 10.91
N LEU A 118 -4.01 -15.58 10.26
CA LEU A 118 -4.43 -14.36 9.58
C LEU A 118 -5.33 -14.67 8.39
N GLN A 119 -5.00 -15.68 7.59
CA GLN A 119 -5.85 -16.18 6.51
C GLN A 119 -7.23 -16.59 7.03
N LYS A 120 -7.30 -17.39 8.10
CA LYS A 120 -8.57 -17.80 8.73
C LYS A 120 -9.42 -16.61 9.15
N LEU A 121 -8.80 -15.56 9.71
CA LEU A 121 -9.50 -14.31 10.01
C LEU A 121 -10.09 -13.70 8.74
N MET A 122 -9.29 -13.57 7.67
CA MET A 122 -9.72 -12.95 6.41
C MET A 122 -10.85 -13.72 5.71
N VAL A 123 -10.80 -15.06 5.75
CA VAL A 123 -11.85 -15.96 5.26
C VAL A 123 -13.13 -15.86 6.08
N GLY A 124 -13.01 -15.69 7.41
CA GLY A 124 -14.16 -15.56 8.32
C GLY A 124 -14.89 -14.22 8.26
N LEU A 125 -14.38 -13.23 7.51
CA LEU A 125 -15.05 -11.93 7.34
C LEU A 125 -16.28 -12.06 6.46
N SER A 126 -17.33 -11.31 6.78
CA SER A 126 -18.51 -11.17 5.90
C SER A 126 -18.08 -10.72 4.49
N PRO A 127 -18.71 -11.22 3.40
CA PRO A 127 -18.43 -10.80 2.02
C PRO A 127 -18.57 -9.28 1.79
N ASP A 128 -19.37 -8.59 2.60
CA ASP A 128 -19.57 -7.14 2.52
C ASP A 128 -18.37 -6.33 3.06
N ILE A 129 -17.52 -6.95 3.90
CA ILE A 129 -16.34 -6.31 4.49
C ILE A 129 -15.18 -6.39 3.52
N LYS A 130 -14.71 -5.22 3.05
CA LYS A 130 -13.57 -5.14 2.13
C LYS A 130 -12.27 -5.46 2.85
N THR A 131 -11.42 -6.29 2.26
CA THR A 131 -10.03 -6.50 2.73
C THR A 131 -9.05 -5.75 1.83
N HIS A 132 -8.14 -5.00 2.44
CA HIS A 132 -7.04 -4.34 1.75
C HIS A 132 -5.71 -4.81 2.31
N PHE A 133 -4.81 -5.25 1.44
CA PHE A 133 -3.43 -5.57 1.79
C PHE A 133 -2.50 -4.46 1.31
N GLU A 134 -1.82 -3.79 2.23
CA GLU A 134 -0.71 -2.89 1.90
C GLU A 134 0.56 -3.73 1.78
N PHE A 135 0.99 -3.90 0.53
CA PHE A 135 2.21 -4.59 0.16
C PHE A 135 3.41 -3.72 0.52
N ALA A 136 4.50 -4.34 0.96
CA ALA A 136 5.73 -3.66 1.32
C ALA A 136 6.95 -4.38 0.71
N SER A 137 8.14 -3.87 0.98
CA SER A 137 9.39 -4.49 0.51
C SER A 137 9.69 -5.79 1.26
N PHE A 138 10.07 -6.84 0.53
CA PHE A 138 10.52 -8.13 1.06
C PHE A 138 11.85 -8.51 0.41
N ALA A 139 12.78 -9.05 1.20
CA ALA A 139 14.07 -9.55 0.75
C ALA A 139 14.04 -11.07 0.51
N GLU A 140 13.23 -11.83 1.27
CA GLU A 140 13.09 -13.27 1.05
C GLU A 140 12.06 -13.59 -0.04
N GLU A 141 12.47 -14.34 -1.07
CA GLU A 141 11.54 -14.88 -2.06
C GLU A 141 10.45 -15.76 -1.40
N GLN A 142 10.83 -16.54 -0.38
CA GLN A 142 9.88 -17.40 0.33
C GLN A 142 8.79 -16.58 1.03
N MET A 143 9.11 -15.40 1.58
CA MET A 143 8.10 -14.54 2.20
C MET A 143 7.05 -14.10 1.17
N LEU A 144 7.49 -13.76 -0.06
CA LEU A 144 6.56 -13.42 -1.12
C LEU A 144 5.68 -14.60 -1.56
N ARG A 145 6.23 -15.82 -1.59
CA ARG A 145 5.46 -17.05 -1.85
C ARG A 145 4.42 -17.30 -0.75
N ASP A 146 4.81 -17.12 0.51
CA ASP A 146 3.89 -17.26 1.64
C ASP A 146 2.74 -16.23 1.54
N LEU A 147 3.01 -14.99 1.13
CA LEU A 147 1.96 -13.97 0.90
C LEU A 147 1.01 -14.33 -0.24
N LEU A 148 1.55 -14.88 -1.35
CA LEU A 148 0.74 -15.39 -2.47
C LEU A 148 -0.15 -16.55 -2.05
N GLN A 149 0.24 -17.33 -1.04
CA GLN A 149 -0.55 -18.44 -0.54
C GLN A 149 -1.59 -18.01 0.50
N TYR A 150 -1.21 -17.16 1.46
CA TYR A 150 -2.01 -16.94 2.66
C TYR A 150 -2.76 -15.61 2.69
N ILE A 151 -2.33 -14.58 1.94
CA ILE A 151 -2.83 -13.20 2.12
C ILE A 151 -3.43 -12.62 0.85
N ILE A 152 -2.68 -12.67 -0.25
CA ILE A 152 -3.05 -12.02 -1.52
C ILE A 152 -4.38 -12.55 -2.07
N PRO A 153 -4.63 -13.88 -2.14
CA PRO A 153 -5.90 -14.42 -2.64
C PRO A 153 -7.12 -14.05 -1.79
N TYR A 154 -6.92 -13.60 -0.55
CA TYR A 154 -8.00 -13.27 0.39
C TYR A 154 -8.23 -11.75 0.49
N SER A 155 -7.60 -10.97 -0.39
CA SER A 155 -7.62 -9.52 -0.40
C SER A 155 -8.47 -8.96 -1.55
N ASN A 156 -9.50 -8.15 -1.24
CA ASN A 156 -10.26 -7.44 -2.28
C ASN A 156 -9.45 -6.33 -2.94
N SER A 157 -8.48 -5.77 -2.20
CA SER A 157 -7.62 -4.69 -2.66
C SER A 157 -6.17 -4.89 -2.28
N ILE A 158 -5.26 -4.45 -3.14
CA ILE A 158 -3.82 -4.39 -2.84
C ILE A 158 -3.30 -2.97 -3.11
N GLY A 159 -2.45 -2.45 -2.23
CA GLY A 159 -1.67 -1.22 -2.40
C GLY A 159 -0.18 -1.55 -2.49
N MET A 160 0.56 -0.95 -3.42
CA MET A 160 1.99 -1.23 -3.62
C MET A 160 2.70 -0.11 -4.40
N ASN A 161 4.04 -0.05 -4.36
CA ASN A 161 4.85 0.91 -5.11
C ASN A 161 5.48 0.33 -6.39
N GLU A 162 6.31 1.13 -7.06
CA GLU A 162 7.05 0.76 -8.27
C GLU A 162 8.13 -0.33 -8.09
N GLN A 163 8.48 -0.69 -6.87
CA GLN A 163 9.44 -1.76 -6.56
C GLN A 163 8.71 -3.09 -6.31
N GLU A 164 7.55 -3.02 -5.67
CA GLU A 164 6.75 -4.19 -5.28
C GLU A 164 5.94 -4.76 -6.45
N LEU A 165 5.37 -3.90 -7.32
CA LEU A 165 4.61 -4.34 -8.49
C LEU A 165 5.44 -5.22 -9.44
N PRO A 166 6.66 -4.84 -9.87
CA PRO A 166 7.48 -5.69 -10.74
C PRO A 166 7.84 -7.03 -10.08
N ASN A 167 8.03 -7.07 -8.76
CA ASN A 167 8.34 -8.31 -8.04
C ASN A 167 7.16 -9.28 -8.06
N LEU A 168 5.96 -8.78 -7.77
CA LEU A 168 4.75 -9.59 -7.84
C LEU A 168 4.45 -10.03 -9.28
N TYR A 169 4.58 -9.12 -10.25
CA TYR A 169 4.47 -9.42 -11.67
C TYR A 169 5.43 -10.54 -12.09
N SER A 170 6.72 -10.41 -11.74
CA SER A 170 7.76 -11.39 -12.08
C SER A 170 7.47 -12.74 -11.45
N LEU A 171 7.04 -12.77 -10.18
CA LEU A 171 6.75 -14.03 -9.52
C LEU A 171 5.55 -14.73 -10.14
N LEU A 172 4.49 -13.99 -10.48
CA LEU A 172 3.30 -14.55 -11.12
C LEU A 172 3.57 -15.01 -12.56
N ASN A 173 4.45 -14.33 -13.30
CA ASN A 173 4.70 -14.63 -14.71
C ASN A 173 5.83 -15.65 -14.94
N TYR A 174 6.91 -15.55 -14.16
CA TYR A 174 8.15 -16.31 -14.35
C TYR A 174 8.49 -17.23 -13.19
N GLY A 175 7.78 -17.13 -12.05
CA GLY A 175 8.03 -17.95 -10.88
C GLY A 175 9.26 -17.52 -10.06
N ASN A 176 9.80 -16.31 -10.26
CA ASN A 176 10.92 -15.75 -9.50
C ASN A 176 10.75 -14.24 -9.25
N VAL A 177 11.47 -13.68 -8.28
CA VAL A 177 11.48 -12.23 -8.00
C VAL A 177 12.40 -11.46 -8.94
N SER A 178 12.02 -10.22 -9.29
CA SER A 178 12.93 -9.31 -9.98
C SER A 178 13.90 -8.69 -8.98
N LEU A 179 15.20 -8.64 -9.30
CA LEU A 179 16.18 -7.92 -8.48
C LEU A 179 16.32 -6.44 -8.88
N LEU A 180 15.67 -6.03 -9.98
CA LEU A 180 15.79 -4.70 -10.55
C LEU A 180 14.41 -4.06 -10.71
N ALA A 181 14.23 -2.92 -10.06
CA ALA A 181 13.09 -2.03 -10.23
C ALA A 181 13.60 -0.65 -10.69
N ASP A 182 12.93 -0.09 -11.69
CA ASP A 182 13.18 1.28 -12.14
C ASP A 182 12.55 2.26 -11.14
N PRO A 183 13.32 3.17 -10.50
CA PRO A 183 12.76 4.17 -9.61
C PRO A 183 11.92 5.25 -10.32
N TYR A 184 11.97 5.34 -11.65
CA TYR A 184 11.19 6.26 -12.47
C TYR A 184 10.53 5.53 -13.65
N PRO A 185 9.67 4.54 -13.37
CA PRO A 185 9.13 3.68 -14.41
C PRO A 185 8.22 4.48 -15.34
N ARG A 186 8.18 4.08 -16.62
CA ARG A 186 7.20 4.64 -17.56
C ARG A 186 5.79 4.27 -17.12
N THR A 187 4.84 5.20 -17.24
CA THR A 187 3.43 4.95 -16.90
C THR A 187 2.87 3.74 -17.63
N ALA A 188 3.20 3.60 -18.93
CA ALA A 188 2.83 2.46 -19.76
C ALA A 188 3.25 1.11 -19.14
N THR A 189 4.52 0.99 -18.72
CA THR A 189 5.06 -0.22 -18.08
C THR A 189 4.28 -0.58 -16.83
N ILE A 190 4.01 0.40 -15.97
CA ILE A 190 3.25 0.18 -14.73
C ILE A 190 1.81 -0.23 -15.04
N LEU A 191 1.15 0.42 -16.01
CA LEU A 191 -0.22 0.06 -16.39
C LEU A 191 -0.30 -1.37 -16.95
N ASP A 192 0.66 -1.78 -17.78
CA ASP A 192 0.71 -3.16 -18.32
C ASP A 192 0.95 -4.20 -17.22
N GLN A 193 1.87 -3.94 -16.29
CA GLN A 193 2.09 -4.79 -15.12
C GLN A 193 0.85 -4.84 -14.21
N MET A 194 0.19 -3.71 -13.99
CA MET A 194 -1.07 -3.64 -13.24
C MET A 194 -2.15 -4.50 -13.89
N ARG A 195 -2.34 -4.42 -15.21
CA ARG A 195 -3.31 -5.26 -15.93
C ARG A 195 -2.99 -6.74 -15.75
N PHE A 196 -1.73 -7.12 -15.92
CA PHE A 196 -1.31 -8.51 -15.75
C PHE A 196 -1.60 -9.01 -14.32
N VAL A 197 -1.10 -8.31 -13.30
CA VAL A 197 -1.31 -8.69 -11.89
C VAL A 197 -2.79 -8.72 -11.54
N PHE A 198 -3.55 -7.72 -11.96
CA PHE A 198 -4.98 -7.64 -11.68
C PHE A 198 -5.74 -8.82 -12.29
N ASN A 199 -5.47 -9.14 -13.56
CA ASN A 199 -6.13 -10.25 -14.25
C ASN A 199 -5.69 -11.62 -13.71
N SER A 200 -4.41 -11.81 -13.43
CA SER A 200 -3.88 -13.07 -12.88
C SER A 200 -4.48 -13.38 -11.51
N LEU A 201 -4.60 -12.38 -10.64
CA LEU A 201 -5.18 -12.55 -9.30
C LEU A 201 -6.72 -12.59 -9.30
N ARG A 202 -7.38 -11.90 -10.25
CA ARG A 202 -8.85 -11.92 -10.36
C ARG A 202 -9.38 -13.20 -10.99
N ASN A 203 -8.66 -13.77 -11.95
CA ASN A 203 -9.06 -14.95 -12.71
C ASN A 203 -8.42 -16.26 -12.19
N GLY A 204 -7.73 -16.22 -11.06
CA GLY A 204 -7.16 -17.39 -10.40
C GLY A 204 -8.21 -18.43 -9.99
N PRO A 205 -7.78 -19.64 -9.60
CA PRO A 205 -8.68 -20.69 -9.12
C PRO A 205 -9.48 -20.17 -7.93
N ASN A 206 -10.81 -20.30 -7.97
CA ASN A 206 -11.68 -19.75 -6.92
C ASN A 206 -11.83 -20.77 -5.78
N ALA A 207 -10.79 -20.91 -4.94
CA ALA A 207 -10.86 -21.78 -3.76
C ALA A 207 -11.81 -21.21 -2.71
N GLU A 208 -12.20 -22.03 -1.74
CA GLU A 208 -13.12 -21.62 -0.68
C GLU A 208 -12.53 -20.45 0.14
N GLY A 209 -13.29 -19.37 0.27
CA GLY A 209 -12.89 -18.18 1.03
C GLY A 209 -12.01 -17.19 0.26
N GLU A 210 -11.49 -17.55 -0.92
CA GLU A 210 -10.74 -16.60 -1.75
C GLU A 210 -11.62 -15.45 -2.22
N LYS A 211 -11.01 -14.27 -2.29
CA LYS A 211 -11.65 -13.03 -2.69
C LYS A 211 -11.08 -12.60 -4.03
N ARG A 212 -11.97 -12.37 -5.01
CA ARG A 212 -11.56 -11.80 -6.29
C ARG A 212 -10.96 -10.41 -6.08
N LEU A 213 -9.74 -10.21 -6.58
CA LEU A 213 -9.13 -8.89 -6.61
C LEU A 213 -10.02 -7.93 -7.41
N SER A 214 -10.32 -6.79 -6.80
CA SER A 214 -11.25 -5.81 -7.34
C SER A 214 -10.75 -4.38 -7.28
N ARG A 215 -9.62 -4.15 -6.61
CA ARG A 215 -8.93 -2.85 -6.55
C ARG A 215 -7.42 -3.01 -6.45
N LEU A 216 -6.67 -2.41 -7.37
CA LEU A 216 -5.21 -2.31 -7.28
C LEU A 216 -4.82 -0.84 -7.28
N HIS A 217 -4.05 -0.43 -6.27
CA HIS A 217 -3.51 0.93 -6.17
C HIS A 217 -2.00 0.86 -6.22
N VAL A 218 -1.42 1.37 -7.31
CA VAL A 218 0.02 1.53 -7.45
C VAL A 218 0.40 2.99 -7.19
N HIS A 219 1.27 3.19 -6.21
CA HIS A 219 1.76 4.51 -5.82
C HIS A 219 3.22 4.67 -6.21
N THR A 220 3.50 5.53 -7.17
CA THR A 220 4.87 5.87 -7.58
C THR A 220 5.25 7.27 -7.12
N LEU A 221 6.53 7.60 -7.24
CA LEU A 221 7.00 8.97 -7.01
C LEU A 221 6.32 9.97 -7.96
N ALA A 222 6.13 9.62 -9.23
CA ALA A 222 5.67 10.52 -10.27
C ALA A 222 4.14 10.59 -10.40
N PHE A 223 3.44 9.49 -10.08
CA PHE A 223 2.00 9.39 -10.25
C PHE A 223 1.36 8.37 -9.30
N GLN A 224 0.04 8.44 -9.20
CA GLN A 224 -0.79 7.45 -8.55
C GLN A 224 -1.66 6.81 -9.62
N ALA A 225 -1.77 5.47 -9.61
CA ALA A 225 -2.66 4.73 -10.49
C ALA A 225 -3.59 3.84 -9.66
N ILE A 226 -4.90 3.96 -9.88
CA ILE A 226 -5.90 3.11 -9.24
C ILE A 226 -6.72 2.42 -10.32
N MET A 227 -6.80 1.10 -10.21
CA MET A 227 -7.61 0.21 -11.04
C MET A 227 -8.70 -0.40 -10.18
N THR A 228 -9.96 -0.32 -10.62
CA THR A 228 -11.12 -0.84 -9.89
C THR A 228 -12.07 -1.58 -10.82
N ALA A 229 -12.54 -2.76 -10.42
CA ALA A 229 -13.63 -3.44 -11.11
C ALA A 229 -14.96 -2.70 -10.89
N LYS A 230 -15.75 -2.50 -11.94
CA LYS A 230 -16.97 -1.68 -11.90
C LYS A 230 -18.07 -2.27 -11.01
N ASP A 231 -18.14 -3.59 -10.91
CA ASP A 231 -19.12 -4.36 -10.14
C ASP A 231 -18.75 -4.56 -8.66
N SER A 232 -17.66 -3.94 -8.20
CA SER A 232 -17.05 -4.25 -6.90
C SER A 232 -17.56 -3.41 -5.72
N GLY A 233 -18.30 -2.34 -5.98
CA GLY A 233 -18.75 -1.38 -4.98
C GLY A 233 -17.71 -0.36 -4.51
N TRP A 234 -16.48 -0.37 -5.06
CA TRP A 234 -15.51 0.72 -4.84
C TRP A 234 -16.02 2.02 -5.46
N LYS A 235 -16.09 3.09 -4.65
CA LYS A 235 -16.63 4.39 -5.09
C LYS A 235 -15.53 5.38 -5.44
N ASN A 236 -15.88 6.45 -6.15
CA ASN A 236 -15.06 7.66 -6.31
C ASN A 236 -13.60 7.45 -6.76
N THR A 237 -13.32 6.51 -7.68
CA THR A 237 -11.95 6.15 -8.10
C THR A 237 -11.12 7.36 -8.55
N MET A 238 -11.71 8.30 -9.30
CA MET A 238 -11.05 9.54 -9.70
C MET A 238 -10.61 10.39 -8.50
N SER A 239 -11.52 10.64 -7.56
CA SER A 239 -11.26 11.44 -6.36
C SER A 239 -10.27 10.74 -5.42
N ALA A 240 -10.34 9.41 -5.31
CA ALA A 240 -9.39 8.60 -4.54
C ALA A 240 -7.97 8.75 -5.09
N THR A 241 -7.82 8.68 -6.42
CA THR A 241 -6.53 8.84 -7.11
C THR A 241 -5.98 10.25 -6.90
N ALA A 242 -6.83 11.29 -7.04
CA ALA A 242 -6.44 12.68 -6.75
C ALA A 242 -5.98 12.88 -5.30
N LYS A 243 -6.75 12.35 -4.34
CA LYS A 243 -6.46 12.52 -2.91
C LYS A 243 -5.19 11.77 -2.52
N ALA A 244 -4.93 10.59 -3.08
CA ALA A 244 -3.67 9.89 -2.92
C ALA A 244 -2.49 10.75 -3.41
N ALA A 245 -2.58 11.32 -4.61
CA ALA A 245 -1.50 12.13 -5.20
C ALA A 245 -1.22 13.40 -4.39
N LEU A 246 -2.27 14.11 -3.96
CA LEU A 246 -2.13 15.29 -3.09
C LEU A 246 -1.61 14.93 -1.70
N THR A 247 -1.93 13.74 -1.19
CA THR A 247 -1.42 13.28 0.11
C THR A 247 0.06 12.94 0.03
N ALA A 248 0.52 12.38 -1.09
CA ALA A 248 1.95 12.13 -1.33
C ALA A 248 2.77 13.41 -1.12
N ASN A 249 2.36 14.51 -1.75
CA ASN A 249 3.01 15.82 -1.58
C ASN A 249 2.98 16.30 -0.12
N ARG A 250 1.77 16.45 0.44
CA ARG A 250 1.56 17.03 1.77
C ARG A 250 2.29 16.27 2.88
N TYR A 251 2.27 14.94 2.78
CA TYR A 251 2.97 14.10 3.74
C TYR A 251 4.49 14.26 3.61
N VAL A 252 5.02 14.17 2.40
CA VAL A 252 6.47 14.26 2.17
C VAL A 252 7.02 15.65 2.50
N CYS A 253 6.28 16.71 2.18
CA CYS A 253 6.63 18.08 2.52
C CYS A 253 6.34 18.44 3.99
N GLY A 254 5.63 17.62 4.75
CA GLY A 254 5.22 17.94 6.12
C GLY A 254 4.25 19.13 6.23
N THR A 255 3.38 19.34 5.23
CA THR A 255 2.48 20.50 5.13
C THR A 255 1.01 20.07 5.04
N SER A 256 0.10 20.91 5.54
CA SER A 256 -1.35 20.65 5.44
C SER A 256 -1.93 20.98 4.05
N LYS A 257 -1.25 21.84 3.30
CA LYS A 257 -1.63 22.30 1.95
C LYS A 257 -0.43 22.18 1.02
N VAL A 258 -0.71 21.96 -0.26
CA VAL A 258 0.34 21.93 -1.29
C VAL A 258 0.94 23.33 -1.44
N ASP A 259 2.26 23.41 -1.28
CA ASP A 259 3.05 24.59 -1.65
C ASP A 259 3.58 24.37 -3.07
N VAL A 260 3.01 25.09 -4.03
CA VAL A 260 3.38 24.98 -5.46
C VAL A 260 4.84 25.39 -5.72
N THR A 261 5.42 26.26 -4.88
CA THR A 261 6.83 26.70 -5.04
C THR A 261 7.82 25.62 -4.62
N LYS A 262 7.38 24.68 -3.80
CA LYS A 262 8.15 23.52 -3.32
C LYS A 262 7.69 22.21 -3.96
N SER A 263 7.08 22.31 -5.13
CA SER A 263 6.50 21.18 -5.85
C SER A 263 6.94 21.18 -7.31
N ARG A 264 7.13 19.99 -7.87
CA ARG A 264 7.39 19.80 -9.31
C ARG A 264 6.62 18.61 -9.86
N ILE A 265 6.20 18.70 -11.11
CA ILE A 265 5.71 17.55 -11.87
C ILE A 265 6.91 16.91 -12.57
N ILE A 266 7.02 15.59 -12.49
CA ILE A 266 8.09 14.82 -13.15
C ILE A 266 7.55 13.84 -14.20
N MET A 267 6.28 14.01 -14.59
CA MET A 267 5.69 13.35 -15.75
C MET A 267 5.73 14.28 -16.95
N ASP A 268 5.76 13.69 -18.14
CA ASP A 268 5.54 14.41 -19.40
C ASP A 268 4.09 14.92 -19.51
N GLU A 269 3.83 15.85 -20.44
CA GLU A 269 2.49 16.39 -20.71
C GLU A 269 1.47 15.34 -21.18
N SER A 270 1.93 14.16 -21.57
CA SER A 270 1.09 13.01 -21.90
C SER A 270 1.82 11.70 -21.60
N PHE A 271 1.06 10.61 -21.42
CA PHE A 271 1.61 9.27 -21.23
C PHE A 271 0.90 8.26 -22.13
N SER A 272 1.62 7.23 -22.58
CA SER A 272 1.01 6.08 -23.26
C SER A 272 0.30 5.18 -22.25
N ILE A 273 -0.87 4.64 -22.61
CA ILE A 273 -1.62 3.74 -21.73
C ILE A 273 -1.08 2.30 -21.70
N SER A 274 -0.25 1.93 -22.67
CA SER A 274 0.44 0.64 -22.79
C SER A 274 1.75 0.79 -23.57
N GLU A 275 2.66 -0.18 -23.43
CA GLU A 275 3.90 -0.28 -24.20
C GLU A 275 3.67 -0.82 -25.62
N GLU A 276 2.47 -1.33 -25.91
CA GLU A 276 2.11 -1.82 -27.24
C GLU A 276 2.28 -0.76 -28.34
N ALA A 277 2.75 -1.21 -29.51
CA ALA A 277 2.95 -0.33 -30.66
C ALA A 277 1.62 0.27 -31.12
N GLY A 278 1.55 1.60 -31.20
CA GLY A 278 0.33 2.32 -31.55
C GLY A 278 -0.62 2.58 -30.38
N SER A 279 -0.21 2.30 -29.13
CA SER A 279 -1.00 2.58 -27.93
C SER A 279 -1.42 4.05 -27.84
N GLU A 280 -2.66 4.27 -27.41
CA GLU A 280 -3.22 5.59 -27.16
C GLU A 280 -2.37 6.39 -26.16
N ARG A 281 -2.25 7.69 -26.40
CA ARG A 281 -1.61 8.63 -25.47
C ARG A 281 -2.67 9.49 -24.79
N MET A 282 -2.64 9.49 -23.46
CA MET A 282 -3.49 10.34 -22.62
C MET A 282 -2.77 11.65 -22.31
N PRO A 283 -3.29 12.82 -22.74
CA PRO A 283 -2.75 14.11 -22.33
C PRO A 283 -3.19 14.45 -20.91
N PHE A 284 -2.30 15.09 -20.14
CA PHE A 284 -2.70 15.76 -18.91
C PHE A 284 -3.36 17.09 -19.23
N ARG A 285 -4.48 17.35 -18.56
CA ARG A 285 -5.20 18.60 -18.68
C ARG A 285 -5.19 19.33 -17.36
N ASN A 286 -4.79 20.59 -17.35
CA ASN A 286 -4.72 21.38 -16.12
C ASN A 286 -6.09 21.56 -15.44
N ASP A 287 -7.17 21.59 -16.22
CA ASP A 287 -8.56 21.68 -15.74
C ASP A 287 -9.12 20.34 -15.23
N ARG A 288 -8.47 19.21 -15.59
CA ARG A 288 -8.83 17.86 -15.19
C ARG A 288 -7.57 16.98 -15.09
N PRO A 289 -6.79 17.13 -14.01
CA PRO A 289 -5.46 16.52 -13.92
C PRO A 289 -5.49 15.01 -13.69
N VAL A 290 -6.65 14.42 -13.37
CA VAL A 290 -6.82 12.96 -13.27
C VAL A 290 -7.39 12.43 -14.57
N SER A 291 -6.60 11.61 -15.25
CA SER A 291 -7.01 10.90 -16.47
C SER A 291 -7.65 9.58 -16.05
N CYS A 292 -8.93 9.38 -16.40
CA CYS A 292 -9.63 8.12 -16.15
C CYS A 292 -10.26 7.59 -17.42
N TRP A 293 -10.24 6.28 -17.59
CA TRP A 293 -10.86 5.57 -18.70
C TRP A 293 -11.31 4.18 -18.27
N ASP A 294 -12.09 3.55 -19.14
CA ASP A 294 -12.64 2.22 -18.92
C ASP A 294 -11.99 1.22 -19.87
N GLU A 295 -11.65 0.04 -19.34
CA GLU A 295 -11.21 -1.13 -20.10
C GLU A 295 -12.11 -2.31 -19.73
N GLY A 296 -13.13 -2.55 -20.54
CA GLY A 296 -14.18 -3.53 -20.23
C GLY A 296 -14.85 -3.25 -18.89
N GLU A 297 -14.73 -4.22 -17.97
CA GLU A 297 -15.31 -4.20 -16.62
C GLU A 297 -14.43 -3.49 -15.57
N VAL A 298 -13.37 -2.81 -16.00
CA VAL A 298 -12.41 -2.14 -15.13
C VAL A 298 -12.36 -0.65 -15.45
N ALA A 299 -12.35 0.18 -14.40
CA ALA A 299 -12.06 1.60 -14.48
C ALA A 299 -10.64 1.87 -13.98
N ILE A 300 -9.87 2.63 -14.74
CA ILE A 300 -8.48 2.99 -14.43
C ILE A 300 -8.41 4.51 -14.31
N CYS A 301 -7.75 5.00 -13.27
CA CYS A 301 -7.46 6.42 -13.07
C CYS A 301 -5.99 6.63 -12.76
N VAL A 302 -5.38 7.64 -13.39
CA VAL A 302 -4.00 8.07 -13.17
C VAL A 302 -3.98 9.55 -12.79
N ALA A 303 -3.30 9.89 -11.70
CA ALA A 303 -3.10 11.27 -11.26
C ALA A 303 -1.61 11.58 -11.11
N PRO A 304 -1.11 12.69 -11.67
CA PRO A 304 0.27 13.11 -11.47
C PRO A 304 0.49 13.53 -10.03
N VAL A 305 1.66 13.21 -9.47
CA VAL A 305 2.08 13.66 -8.15
C VAL A 305 2.80 15.00 -8.30
N LEU A 306 2.41 15.96 -7.46
CA LEU A 306 3.17 17.17 -7.23
C LEU A 306 4.34 16.79 -6.32
N VAL A 307 5.48 16.41 -6.88
CA VAL A 307 6.62 15.88 -6.13
C VAL A 307 7.23 16.98 -5.27
N CYS A 308 7.35 16.72 -3.97
CA CYS A 308 7.97 17.64 -3.03
C CYS A 308 9.46 17.86 -3.36
N THR A 309 9.90 19.11 -3.44
CA THR A 309 11.32 19.45 -3.64
C THR A 309 12.05 19.73 -2.32
N ASP A 310 11.33 20.00 -1.25
CA ASP A 310 11.85 20.28 0.09
C ASP A 310 11.36 19.19 1.06
N ILE A 311 12.04 18.04 1.00
CA ILE A 311 11.61 16.81 1.64
C ILE A 311 11.79 16.93 3.16
N ASN A 312 10.69 16.76 3.89
CA ASN A 312 10.68 16.65 5.34
C ASN A 312 10.81 15.19 5.80
N MET A 313 10.02 14.29 5.22
CA MET A 313 10.09 12.86 5.51
C MET A 313 9.54 11.99 4.38
N THR A 314 9.93 10.73 4.33
CA THR A 314 9.53 9.76 3.29
C THR A 314 8.98 8.46 3.86
N ALA A 315 9.40 8.08 5.07
CA ALA A 315 8.91 6.87 5.71
C ALA A 315 7.40 6.92 5.98
N GLY A 316 6.68 5.85 5.67
CA GLY A 316 5.22 5.80 5.74
C GLY A 316 4.50 6.53 4.60
N GLY A 317 5.20 6.95 3.54
CA GLY A 317 4.59 7.57 2.37
C GLY A 317 3.51 6.70 1.72
N GLY A 318 3.85 5.43 1.42
CA GLY A 318 2.93 4.41 0.87
C GLY A 318 1.65 4.26 1.70
N ASP A 319 1.81 3.94 2.99
CA ASP A 319 0.71 3.86 3.95
C ASP A 319 -0.25 5.07 3.89
N ASN A 320 0.30 6.28 3.82
CA ASN A 320 -0.47 7.51 3.84
C ASN A 320 -1.24 7.70 2.53
N VAL A 321 -0.64 7.39 1.38
CA VAL A 321 -1.31 7.52 0.08
C VAL A 321 -2.37 6.46 -0.12
N SER A 322 -2.10 5.20 0.24
CA SER A 322 -3.07 4.11 0.19
C SER A 322 -4.26 4.38 1.10
N SER A 323 -4.01 4.78 2.35
CA SER A 323 -5.08 5.14 3.29
C SER A 323 -5.91 6.34 2.80
N ALA A 324 -5.26 7.36 2.22
CA ALA A 324 -5.96 8.53 1.71
C ALA A 324 -6.86 8.21 0.50
N GLY A 325 -6.42 7.27 -0.35
CA GLY A 325 -7.24 6.71 -1.42
C GLY A 325 -8.43 5.94 -0.85
N LEU A 326 -8.17 4.98 0.05
CA LEU A 326 -9.20 4.09 0.63
C LEU A 326 -10.36 4.86 1.26
N VAL A 327 -10.11 5.94 2.03
CA VAL A 327 -11.17 6.73 2.68
C VAL A 327 -12.27 7.20 1.71
N LEU A 328 -11.94 7.43 0.44
CA LEU A 328 -12.92 7.88 -0.55
C LEU A 328 -13.70 6.74 -1.22
N GLN A 329 -13.27 5.49 -1.02
CA GLN A 329 -13.79 4.33 -1.73
C GLN A 329 -14.54 3.34 -0.83
N ILE A 330 -14.39 3.44 0.49
CA ILE A 330 -15.08 2.62 1.51
C ILE A 330 -16.37 3.27 2.03
#